data_AF-A0A7R9BHC1-F1
#
_entry.id   AF-A0A7R9BHC1-F1
#
_cell.length_a   1.000
_cell.length_b   1.000
_cell.length_c   1.000
_cell.angle_alpha   90.00
_cell.angle_beta   90.00
_cell.angle_gamma   90.00
#
_symmetry.space_group_name_H-M   'P 1'
#
loop_
_entity.id
_entity.type
_entity.pdbx_description
1 polymer ?
#
loop_
_entity_poly.entity_id
_entity_poly.type
_entity_poly.pdbx_seq_one_letter_code
_entity_poly.pdbx_strand_id
1 'polypeptide(L)'
;MTSLVDSSIDAISEAEFQDLKVTCKTKEATVSLEAKSELINSILKEVDLFDPLELEGLDPKNSLGLYRPVSGNEKLTLRPLKSGDFHRGYVKLLSQLSLAGDIDEDKFLNAFSLMKRCPETYYVYVVESPADGGRVIATATVIMEQKFLRGCTKRGFLEDVVVCDSHRNRQLGKFMIAVGQELSKRKNAYKFTLNCRDDMVPFYAKLGFVSEPQNDNFMSMRFDTRPNPV
;
A
#
# COMPACT_ATOMS: atom_id res chain seq x y z
N MET A 1 19.47 37.29 23.23
CA MET A 1 19.98 36.51 22.08
C MET A 1 18.78 35.92 21.38
N THR A 2 18.53 36.46 20.19
CA THR A 2 17.30 36.39 19.41
C THR A 2 17.33 35.20 18.45
N SER A 3 16.17 34.56 18.24
CA SER A 3 15.69 33.95 16.98
C SER A 3 16.42 32.68 16.48
N LEU A 4 15.84 31.70 15.77
CA LEU A 4 14.72 31.67 14.82
C LEU A 4 14.02 30.31 14.87
N VAL A 5 12.70 30.35 14.92
CA VAL A 5 11.79 29.29 14.45
C VAL A 5 11.55 29.64 12.99
N ASP A 6 11.92 28.76 12.04
CA ASP A 6 11.65 29.00 10.63
C ASP A 6 10.27 28.43 10.28
N SER A 7 9.28 29.30 10.34
CA SER A 7 7.98 29.17 9.72
C SER A 7 8.08 29.70 8.30
N SER A 8 8.15 28.80 7.32
CA SER A 8 8.09 29.16 5.90
C SER A 8 7.21 28.18 5.14
N ILE A 9 5.92 28.13 5.50
CA ILE A 9 4.83 27.78 4.60
C ILE A 9 3.79 28.87 4.79
N ASP A 10 3.94 29.97 4.09
CA ASP A 10 2.84 30.88 3.77
C ASP A 10 3.20 31.69 2.51
N ALA A 11 2.17 31.92 1.70
CA ALA A 11 2.09 32.86 0.59
C ALA A 11 2.81 32.50 -0.72
N ILE A 12 2.24 31.55 -1.47
CA ILE A 12 2.23 31.71 -2.94
C ILE A 12 1.19 32.81 -3.23
N SER A 13 1.67 34.05 -3.35
CA SER A 13 0.83 35.21 -3.66
C SER A 13 0.24 35.10 -5.06
N GLU A 14 -1.00 35.58 -5.24
CA GLU A 14 -1.73 35.68 -6.52
C GLU A 14 -1.03 36.52 -7.63
N ALA A 15 0.20 37.00 -7.39
CA ALA A 15 0.94 37.89 -8.29
C ALA A 15 1.77 37.16 -9.38
N GLU A 16 2.03 35.86 -9.27
CA GLU A 16 2.80 35.13 -10.32
C GLU A 16 1.95 34.67 -11.52
N PHE A 17 0.64 34.94 -11.52
CA PHE A 17 -0.26 34.54 -12.61
C PHE A 17 -0.38 35.57 -13.76
N GLN A 18 0.26 36.75 -13.66
CA GLN A 18 -0.05 37.88 -14.55
C GLN A 18 0.98 38.31 -15.59
N ASP A 19 2.16 37.68 -15.68
CA ASP A 19 3.16 38.04 -16.70
C ASP A 19 3.33 36.99 -17.81
N LEU A 20 2.22 36.58 -18.42
CA LEU A 20 2.23 35.94 -19.74
C LEU A 20 1.77 36.93 -20.82
N LYS A 21 2.58 37.97 -21.06
CA LYS A 21 2.42 38.80 -22.26
C LYS A 21 2.87 38.01 -23.49
N VAL A 22 1.87 37.57 -24.23
CA VAL A 22 1.94 36.89 -25.52
C VAL A 22 2.70 37.73 -26.55
N THR A 23 3.91 37.29 -26.93
CA THR A 23 4.50 37.65 -28.22
C THR A 23 5.56 36.63 -28.68
N CYS A 24 5.16 35.63 -29.45
CA CYS A 24 5.76 35.20 -30.74
C CYS A 24 5.09 33.89 -31.23
N LYS A 25 4.67 33.88 -32.50
CA LYS A 25 3.71 32.90 -33.04
C LYS A 25 4.37 31.53 -33.31
N THR A 26 3.77 30.48 -32.73
CA THR A 26 3.81 29.05 -33.07
C THR A 26 4.90 28.14 -32.49
N LYS A 27 6.13 28.58 -32.18
CA LYS A 27 7.16 27.67 -31.60
C LYS A 27 7.30 27.72 -30.07
N GLU A 28 7.19 28.90 -29.45
CA GLU A 28 7.28 29.02 -27.99
C GLU A 28 6.04 28.51 -27.26
N ALA A 29 4.86 28.66 -27.89
CA ALA A 29 3.60 28.15 -27.34
C ALA A 29 3.58 26.61 -27.24
N THR A 30 4.09 25.90 -28.26
CA THR A 30 4.20 24.44 -28.26
C THR A 30 5.19 23.94 -27.20
N VAL A 31 6.35 24.59 -27.05
CA VAL A 31 7.34 24.24 -26.02
C VAL A 31 6.76 24.47 -24.61
N SER A 32 5.97 25.52 -24.39
CA SER A 32 5.33 25.79 -23.09
C SER A 32 4.20 24.80 -22.75
N LEU A 33 3.47 24.31 -23.75
CA LEU A 33 2.40 23.32 -23.59
C LEU A 33 2.99 21.92 -23.37
N GLU A 34 4.06 21.58 -24.08
CA GLU A 34 4.82 20.34 -23.86
C GLU A 34 5.49 20.34 -22.48
N ALA A 35 6.13 21.45 -22.07
CA ALA A 35 6.72 21.57 -20.74
C ALA A 35 5.67 21.58 -19.61
N LYS A 36 4.50 22.22 -19.82
CA LYS A 36 3.36 22.12 -18.89
C LYS A 36 2.79 20.71 -18.86
N SER A 37 2.66 20.05 -20.01
CA SER A 37 2.21 18.65 -20.10
C SER A 37 3.20 17.72 -19.42
N GLU A 38 4.50 17.89 -19.60
CA GLU A 38 5.54 17.12 -18.91
C GLU A 38 5.59 17.43 -17.41
N LEU A 39 5.40 18.68 -16.99
CA LEU A 39 5.30 19.06 -15.59
C LEU A 39 4.02 18.52 -14.94
N ILE A 40 2.88 18.59 -15.63
CA ILE A 40 1.61 18.00 -15.22
C ILE A 40 1.76 16.47 -15.18
N ASN A 41 2.34 15.84 -16.18
CA ASN A 41 2.60 14.39 -16.20
C ASN A 41 3.64 13.97 -15.14
N SER A 42 4.56 14.85 -14.77
CA SER A 42 5.51 14.66 -13.67
C SER A 42 4.84 14.81 -12.30
N ILE A 43 3.89 15.73 -12.17
CA ILE A 43 3.04 15.92 -10.98
C ILE A 43 1.99 14.80 -10.86
N LEU A 44 1.51 14.28 -12.00
CA LEU A 44 0.55 13.16 -12.13
C LEU A 44 1.24 11.79 -12.15
N LYS A 45 2.56 11.70 -11.96
CA LYS A 45 3.24 10.40 -11.88
C LYS A 45 2.61 9.61 -10.74
N GLU A 46 2.09 8.43 -11.07
CA GLU A 46 1.70 7.46 -10.06
C GLU A 46 2.87 7.28 -9.08
N VAL A 47 2.59 7.46 -7.80
CA VAL A 47 3.59 7.31 -6.73
C VAL A 47 3.37 5.99 -6.03
N ASP A 48 4.46 5.29 -5.71
CA ASP A 48 4.44 4.13 -4.83
C ASP A 48 4.18 4.56 -3.39
N LEU A 49 3.44 3.75 -2.62
CA LEU A 49 3.14 4.05 -1.22
C LEU A 49 4.41 4.12 -0.37
N PHE A 50 5.33 3.19 -0.61
CA PHE A 50 6.66 3.11 0.00
C PHE A 50 7.71 2.75 -1.05
N ASP A 51 8.99 2.81 -0.68
CA ASP A 51 10.11 2.52 -1.60
C ASP A 51 10.04 1.07 -2.12
N PRO A 52 9.95 0.83 -3.45
CA PRO A 52 9.94 -0.51 -4.03
C PRO A 52 11.14 -1.39 -3.64
N LEU A 53 12.29 -0.79 -3.30
CA LEU A 53 13.49 -1.51 -2.86
C LEU A 53 13.26 -2.29 -1.56
N GLU A 54 12.29 -1.89 -0.75
CA GLU A 54 11.89 -2.62 0.47
C GLU A 54 11.36 -4.03 0.14
N LEU A 55 10.84 -4.23 -1.06
CA LEU A 55 10.40 -5.54 -1.56
C LEU A 55 11.48 -6.28 -2.36
N GLU A 56 12.53 -5.58 -2.79
CA GLU A 56 13.61 -6.18 -3.55
C GLU A 56 14.45 -7.12 -2.67
N GLY A 57 14.89 -8.23 -3.27
CA GLY A 57 15.66 -9.26 -2.56
C GLY A 57 14.93 -9.86 -1.35
N LEU A 58 13.60 -9.65 -1.19
CA LEU A 58 12.84 -10.42 -0.23
C LEU A 58 12.85 -11.87 -0.67
N ASP A 59 13.03 -12.74 0.32
CA ASP A 59 13.13 -14.17 0.18
C ASP A 59 11.88 -14.87 0.70
N PRO A 60 10.73 -14.76 0.00
CA PRO A 60 9.63 -15.62 0.37
C PRO A 60 10.00 -17.11 0.19
N LYS A 61 11.07 -17.43 -0.59
CA LYS A 61 11.77 -18.74 -0.59
C LYS A 61 13.30 -18.76 -0.89
N ASN A 62 14.00 -17.65 -1.17
CA ASN A 62 15.32 -17.58 -1.87
C ASN A 62 15.36 -16.94 -3.30
N SER A 63 14.63 -15.83 -3.50
CA SER A 63 14.90 -14.63 -4.35
C SER A 63 14.30 -14.49 -5.76
N LEU A 64 13.99 -13.20 -6.05
CA LEU A 64 13.59 -12.49 -7.28
C LEU A 64 12.08 -12.26 -7.50
N GLY A 65 11.74 -10.99 -7.74
CA GLY A 65 10.40 -10.34 -7.79
C GLY A 65 9.43 -10.82 -8.88
N LEU A 66 9.42 -12.12 -9.15
CA LEU A 66 8.50 -12.82 -10.02
C LEU A 66 7.97 -14.05 -9.29
N TYR A 67 6.78 -13.93 -8.72
CA TYR A 67 6.07 -15.09 -8.24
C TYR A 67 5.58 -15.91 -9.43
N ARG A 68 6.06 -17.16 -9.54
CA ARG A 68 5.53 -18.13 -10.51
C ARG A 68 4.49 -19.00 -9.81
N PRO A 69 3.21 -18.90 -10.18
CA PRO A 69 2.20 -19.83 -9.66
C PRO A 69 2.56 -21.26 -10.05
N VAL A 70 2.27 -22.22 -9.18
CA VAL A 70 2.62 -23.65 -9.32
C VAL A 70 2.15 -24.28 -10.63
N SER A 71 1.26 -23.63 -11.36
CA SER A 71 0.62 -24.16 -12.57
C SER A 71 0.81 -23.30 -13.83
N GLY A 72 1.74 -22.32 -13.88
CA GLY A 72 1.90 -21.53 -15.12
C GLY A 72 3.18 -20.70 -15.28
N ASN A 73 3.50 -20.36 -16.54
CA ASN A 73 4.55 -19.44 -16.97
C ASN A 73 4.16 -17.95 -16.81
N GLU A 74 3.12 -17.66 -16.03
CA GLU A 74 2.60 -16.30 -15.88
C GLU A 74 3.55 -15.44 -15.05
N LYS A 75 3.93 -14.29 -15.61
CA LYS A 75 4.85 -13.33 -14.99
C LYS A 75 4.04 -12.35 -14.14
N LEU A 76 3.90 -12.65 -12.85
CA LEU A 76 3.23 -11.79 -11.88
C LEU A 76 4.23 -10.82 -11.23
N THR A 77 3.81 -9.59 -10.98
CA THR A 77 4.68 -8.53 -10.43
C THR A 77 4.26 -8.17 -9.01
N LEU A 78 5.16 -8.39 -8.05
CA LEU A 78 5.03 -7.88 -6.68
C LEU A 78 5.56 -6.44 -6.62
N ARG A 79 4.79 -5.51 -6.07
CA ARG A 79 5.18 -4.09 -5.93
C ARG A 79 4.39 -3.39 -4.80
N PRO A 80 4.82 -2.20 -4.35
CA PRO A 80 3.98 -1.36 -3.50
C PRO A 80 2.64 -1.02 -4.19
N LEU A 81 1.63 -0.72 -3.37
CA LEU A 81 0.42 -0.06 -3.82
C LEU A 81 0.79 1.30 -4.43
N LYS A 82 0.16 1.64 -5.54
CA LYS A 82 0.33 2.93 -6.24
C LYS A 82 -0.92 3.79 -6.10
N SER A 83 -0.74 5.10 -6.19
CA SER A 83 -1.87 6.05 -6.23
C SER A 83 -2.83 5.80 -7.40
N GLY A 84 -2.37 5.22 -8.51
CA GLY A 84 -3.22 4.84 -9.65
C GLY A 84 -3.92 3.47 -9.54
N ASP A 85 -3.66 2.68 -8.50
CA ASP A 85 -4.23 1.32 -8.38
C ASP A 85 -5.74 1.30 -8.13
N PHE A 86 -6.35 2.45 -7.81
CA PHE A 86 -7.79 2.63 -7.86
C PHE A 86 -8.36 2.16 -9.22
N HIS A 87 -7.76 2.63 -10.32
CA HIS A 87 -8.14 2.27 -11.69
C HIS A 87 -7.72 0.86 -12.11
N ARG A 88 -6.82 0.23 -11.34
CA ARG A 88 -6.39 -1.17 -11.55
C ARG A 88 -7.21 -2.18 -10.75
N GLY A 89 -8.33 -1.73 -10.19
CA GLY A 89 -9.32 -2.58 -9.52
C GLY A 89 -9.03 -2.89 -8.06
N TYR A 90 -8.17 -2.12 -7.40
CA TYR A 90 -7.78 -2.37 -6.01
C TYR A 90 -8.96 -2.38 -5.03
N VAL A 91 -9.85 -1.38 -5.09
CA VAL A 91 -11.04 -1.31 -4.22
C VAL A 91 -11.97 -2.51 -4.47
N LYS A 92 -12.13 -2.92 -5.74
CA LYS A 92 -12.92 -4.10 -6.12
C LYS A 92 -12.28 -5.42 -5.62
N LEU A 93 -10.96 -5.47 -5.50
CA LEU A 93 -10.30 -6.61 -4.88
C LEU A 93 -10.60 -6.66 -3.37
N LEU A 94 -10.47 -5.53 -2.66
CA LEU A 94 -10.75 -5.45 -1.23
C LEU A 94 -12.21 -5.81 -0.89
N SER A 95 -13.17 -5.50 -1.76
CA SER A 95 -14.58 -5.89 -1.55
C SER A 95 -14.82 -7.40 -1.52
N GLN A 96 -13.85 -8.23 -1.95
CA GLN A 96 -13.91 -9.69 -1.80
C GLN A 96 -13.53 -10.18 -0.40
N LEU A 97 -12.90 -9.33 0.42
CA LEU A 97 -12.52 -9.64 1.80
C LEU A 97 -13.61 -9.26 2.80
N SER A 98 -14.14 -8.04 2.68
CA SER A 98 -15.17 -7.48 3.55
C SER A 98 -15.92 -6.35 2.85
N LEU A 99 -16.91 -5.76 3.53
CA LEU A 99 -17.61 -4.57 3.05
C LEU A 99 -16.61 -3.41 2.90
N ALA A 100 -16.23 -3.08 1.67
CA ALA A 100 -15.37 -1.94 1.38
C ALA A 100 -16.08 -0.59 1.59
N GLY A 101 -17.42 -0.57 1.53
CA GLY A 101 -18.22 0.66 1.53
C GLY A 101 -18.06 1.45 0.22
N ASP A 102 -18.63 2.66 0.19
CA ASP A 102 -18.56 3.55 -0.98
C ASP A 102 -17.24 4.35 -0.98
N ILE A 103 -16.18 3.72 -1.49
CA ILE A 103 -14.86 4.33 -1.71
C ILE A 103 -14.78 4.85 -3.14
N ASP A 104 -14.84 6.17 -3.29
CA ASP A 104 -14.49 6.87 -4.52
C ASP A 104 -12.97 7.13 -4.59
N GLU A 105 -12.52 7.66 -5.73
CA GLU A 105 -11.09 7.92 -5.98
C GLU A 105 -10.50 8.93 -5.00
N ASP A 106 -11.23 10.00 -4.66
CA ASP A 106 -10.77 11.03 -3.73
C ASP A 106 -10.55 10.47 -2.32
N LYS A 107 -11.48 9.65 -1.81
CA LYS A 107 -11.32 8.96 -0.52
C LYS A 107 -10.13 8.02 -0.54
N PHE A 108 -9.95 7.27 -1.63
CA PHE A 108 -8.80 6.38 -1.80
C PHE A 108 -7.49 7.18 -1.77
N LEU A 109 -7.37 8.24 -2.56
CA LEU A 109 -6.17 9.07 -2.64
C LEU A 109 -5.87 9.80 -1.33
N ASN A 110 -6.90 10.24 -0.59
CA ASN A 110 -6.73 10.83 0.73
C ASN A 110 -6.19 9.80 1.74
N ALA A 111 -6.78 8.61 1.80
CA ALA A 111 -6.30 7.53 2.67
C ALA A 111 -4.86 7.11 2.31
N PHE A 112 -4.57 6.96 1.01
CA PHE A 112 -3.23 6.68 0.49
C PHE A 112 -2.23 7.76 0.94
N SER A 113 -2.59 9.04 0.78
CA SER A 113 -1.74 10.18 1.16
C SER A 113 -1.51 10.25 2.68
N LEU A 114 -2.50 9.88 3.50
CA LEU A 114 -2.35 9.76 4.95
C LEU A 114 -1.37 8.65 5.32
N MET A 115 -1.52 7.46 4.74
CA MET A 115 -0.61 6.33 4.97
C MET A 115 0.82 6.65 4.53
N LYS A 116 0.99 7.26 3.35
CA LYS A 116 2.30 7.64 2.80
C LYS A 116 3.07 8.61 3.69
N ARG A 117 2.36 9.50 4.40
CA ARG A 117 2.95 10.48 5.34
C ARG A 117 3.39 9.87 6.67
N CYS A 118 3.09 8.61 6.92
CA CYS A 118 3.55 7.87 8.09
C CYS A 118 4.78 7.02 7.70
N PRO A 119 6.01 7.58 7.77
CA PRO A 119 7.20 6.88 7.34
C PRO A 119 7.36 5.57 8.11
N GLU A 120 7.84 4.56 7.39
CA GLU A 120 8.10 3.22 7.90
C GLU A 120 6.94 2.52 8.63
N THR A 121 5.68 2.97 8.45
CA THR A 121 4.52 2.46 9.19
C THR A 121 3.63 1.56 8.34
N TYR A 122 3.22 2.01 7.15
CA TYR A 122 2.29 1.27 6.29
C TYR A 122 2.99 0.68 5.07
N TYR A 123 2.92 -0.64 4.92
CA TYR A 123 3.44 -1.36 3.78
C TYR A 123 2.31 -2.13 3.11
N VAL A 124 1.55 -1.44 2.25
CA VAL A 124 0.52 -2.07 1.43
C VAL A 124 1.15 -2.51 0.11
N TYR A 125 1.22 -3.81 -0.13
CA TYR A 125 1.81 -4.38 -1.34
C TYR A 125 0.79 -5.20 -2.10
N VAL A 126 1.02 -5.27 -3.41
CA VAL A 126 0.09 -5.86 -4.36
C VAL A 126 0.80 -6.79 -5.32
N VAL A 127 0.05 -7.71 -5.89
CA VAL A 127 0.46 -8.48 -7.06
C VAL A 127 -0.38 -8.02 -8.25
N GLU A 128 0.30 -7.61 -9.32
CA GLU A 128 -0.29 -7.25 -10.59
C GLU A 128 -0.14 -8.41 -11.59
N SER A 129 -1.19 -8.66 -12.37
CA SER A 129 -1.14 -9.59 -13.51
C SER A 129 -1.24 -8.86 -14.84
N PRO A 130 -0.21 -8.96 -15.71
CA PRO A 130 -0.31 -8.53 -17.10
C PRO A 130 -1.37 -9.30 -17.90
N ALA A 131 -1.64 -10.57 -17.56
CA ALA A 131 -2.64 -11.38 -18.27
C ALA A 131 -4.08 -10.88 -18.01
N ASP A 132 -4.31 -10.25 -16.85
CA ASP A 132 -5.57 -9.57 -16.51
C ASP A 132 -5.60 -8.09 -16.92
N GLY A 133 -4.73 -7.68 -17.85
CA GLY A 133 -4.65 -6.30 -18.33
C GLY A 133 -4.02 -5.33 -17.32
N GLY A 134 -3.10 -5.80 -16.49
CA GLY A 134 -2.43 -4.97 -15.48
C GLY A 134 -3.26 -4.74 -14.21
N ARG A 135 -4.24 -5.60 -13.94
CA ARG A 135 -5.07 -5.50 -12.73
C ARG A 135 -4.31 -5.97 -11.49
N VAL A 136 -4.68 -5.38 -10.36
CA VAL A 136 -4.27 -5.89 -9.04
C VAL A 136 -5.10 -7.12 -8.70
N ILE A 137 -4.43 -8.25 -8.49
CA ILE A 137 -5.04 -9.57 -8.27
C ILE A 137 -4.83 -10.13 -6.86
N ALA A 138 -3.91 -9.54 -6.08
CA ALA A 138 -3.73 -9.86 -4.67
C ALA A 138 -3.20 -8.64 -3.92
N THR A 139 -3.52 -8.52 -2.63
CA THR A 139 -2.93 -7.53 -1.74
C THR A 139 -2.78 -8.08 -0.33
N ALA A 140 -1.88 -7.46 0.42
CA ALA A 140 -1.75 -7.59 1.86
C ALA A 140 -1.15 -6.29 2.42
N THR A 141 -1.45 -6.02 3.68
CA THR A 141 -0.94 -4.87 4.41
C THR A 141 -0.09 -5.35 5.57
N VAL A 142 1.10 -4.77 5.69
CA VAL A 142 1.91 -4.87 6.91
C VAL A 142 1.94 -3.51 7.59
N ILE A 143 1.47 -3.46 8.84
CA ILE A 143 1.56 -2.27 9.69
C ILE A 143 2.71 -2.47 10.67
N MET A 144 3.70 -1.58 10.64
CA MET A 144 4.83 -1.56 11.57
C MET A 144 4.56 -0.56 12.70
N GLU A 145 4.24 -1.08 13.87
CA GLU A 145 4.00 -0.28 15.06
C GLU A 145 5.29 -0.10 15.86
N GLN A 146 5.71 1.15 16.08
CA GLN A 146 6.80 1.49 16.98
C GLN A 146 6.38 1.26 18.44
N LYS A 147 7.23 0.60 19.22
CA LYS A 147 7.02 0.36 20.65
C LYS A 147 8.11 1.05 21.47
N PHE A 148 7.80 1.42 22.72
CA PHE A 148 8.83 1.74 23.74
C PHE A 148 9.34 0.47 24.43
N LEU A 149 8.44 -0.48 24.69
CA LEU A 149 8.78 -1.77 25.28
C LEU A 149 9.78 -2.54 24.40
N ARG A 150 10.58 -3.41 25.04
CA ARG A 150 11.60 -4.25 24.38
C ARG A 150 12.66 -3.43 23.63
N GLY A 151 13.06 -2.30 24.23
CA GLY A 151 14.19 -1.50 23.75
C GLY A 151 13.89 -0.72 22.48
N CYS A 152 12.75 -0.02 22.43
CA CYS A 152 12.36 0.80 21.29
C CYS A 152 12.24 0.01 19.96
N THR A 153 11.75 -1.23 20.02
CA THR A 153 11.59 -2.11 18.84
C THR A 153 10.27 -1.84 18.08
N LYS A 154 10.01 -2.60 17.02
CA LYS A 154 8.79 -2.56 16.20
C LYS A 154 7.99 -3.86 16.33
N ARG A 155 6.67 -3.81 16.17
CA ARG A 155 5.80 -4.98 16.00
C ARG A 155 5.12 -4.89 14.64
N GLY A 156 5.13 -5.99 13.88
CA GLY A 156 4.39 -6.08 12.64
C GLY A 156 2.99 -6.66 12.83
N PHE A 157 2.03 -6.10 12.12
CA PHE A 157 0.67 -6.64 11.99
C PHE A 157 0.40 -6.94 10.54
N LEU A 158 -0.10 -8.14 10.25
CA LEU A 158 -0.58 -8.51 8.93
C LEU A 158 -2.10 -8.30 8.87
N GLU A 159 -2.52 -7.45 7.95
CA GLU A 159 -3.91 -7.08 7.74
C GLU A 159 -4.26 -7.21 6.24
N ASP A 160 -5.56 -7.21 5.94
CA ASP A 160 -6.13 -7.08 4.60
C ASP A 160 -5.57 -8.04 3.52
N VAL A 161 -5.26 -9.28 3.90
CA VAL A 161 -4.79 -10.30 2.95
C VAL A 161 -5.95 -10.79 2.09
N VAL A 162 -5.91 -10.48 0.80
CA VAL A 162 -6.92 -10.94 -0.17
C VAL A 162 -6.30 -11.32 -1.50
N VAL A 163 -6.85 -12.38 -2.11
CA VAL A 163 -6.51 -12.85 -3.45
C VAL A 163 -7.80 -12.93 -4.24
N CYS A 164 -7.77 -12.37 -5.46
CA CYS A 164 -8.87 -12.40 -6.40
C CYS A 164 -9.35 -13.84 -6.60
N ASP A 165 -10.67 -14.05 -6.62
CA ASP A 165 -11.30 -15.37 -6.72
C ASP A 165 -10.75 -16.22 -7.87
N SER A 166 -10.56 -15.63 -9.06
CA SER A 166 -9.99 -16.30 -10.24
C SER A 166 -8.53 -16.74 -10.08
N HIS A 167 -7.86 -16.25 -9.03
CA HIS A 167 -6.46 -16.47 -8.72
C HIS A 167 -6.23 -17.26 -7.42
N ARG A 168 -7.30 -17.70 -6.76
CA ARG A 168 -7.22 -18.53 -5.54
C ARG A 168 -6.68 -19.93 -5.85
N ASN A 169 -6.25 -20.64 -4.80
CA ASN A 169 -5.61 -21.97 -4.89
C ASN A 169 -4.27 -22.02 -5.66
N ARG A 170 -3.74 -20.87 -6.10
CA ARG A 170 -2.43 -20.75 -6.79
C ARG A 170 -1.28 -20.45 -5.83
N GLN A 171 -1.42 -20.73 -4.54
CA GLN A 171 -0.52 -20.39 -3.43
C GLN A 171 -0.22 -18.89 -3.24
N LEU A 172 -0.89 -17.98 -3.95
CA LEU A 172 -0.70 -16.53 -3.82
C LEU A 172 -0.92 -16.03 -2.39
N GLY A 173 -1.96 -16.52 -1.69
CA GLY A 173 -2.19 -16.09 -0.30
C GLY A 173 -1.01 -16.43 0.63
N LYS A 174 -0.42 -17.63 0.47
CA LYS A 174 0.78 -18.02 1.23
C LYS A 174 1.99 -17.16 0.86
N PHE A 175 2.14 -16.84 -0.43
CA PHE A 175 3.19 -15.95 -0.91
C PHE A 175 3.06 -14.55 -0.30
N MET A 176 1.86 -13.95 -0.31
CA MET A 176 1.62 -12.62 0.28
C MET A 176 1.98 -12.60 1.76
N ILE A 177 1.62 -13.65 2.51
CA ILE A 177 1.96 -13.77 3.94
C ILE A 177 3.47 -13.88 4.15
N ALA A 178 4.15 -14.70 3.34
CA ALA A 178 5.60 -14.88 3.43
C ALA A 178 6.38 -13.57 3.14
N VAL A 179 5.93 -12.79 2.15
CA VAL A 179 6.47 -11.44 1.89
C VAL A 179 6.36 -10.56 3.15
N GLY A 180 5.20 -10.57 3.81
CA GLY A 180 4.99 -9.79 5.03
C GLY A 180 5.87 -10.24 6.20
N GLN A 181 6.12 -11.54 6.32
CA GLN A 181 7.05 -12.09 7.33
C GLN A 181 8.48 -11.59 7.09
N GLU A 182 8.98 -11.70 5.86
CA GLU A 182 10.35 -11.28 5.53
C GLU A 182 10.51 -9.76 5.65
N LEU A 183 9.52 -8.99 5.21
CA LEU A 183 9.51 -7.53 5.38
C LEU A 183 9.56 -7.14 6.87
N SER A 184 8.76 -7.81 7.71
CA SER A 184 8.74 -7.56 9.15
C SER A 184 10.08 -7.89 9.82
N LYS A 185 10.72 -9.01 9.44
CA LYS A 185 12.06 -9.38 9.92
C LYS A 185 13.11 -8.35 9.51
N ARG A 186 13.11 -7.94 8.23
CA ARG A 186 14.01 -6.92 7.70
C ARG A 186 13.88 -5.59 8.43
N LYS A 187 12.66 -5.24 8.85
CA LYS A 187 12.37 -4.06 9.68
C LYS A 187 12.64 -4.25 11.18
N ASN A 188 13.32 -5.35 11.57
CA ASN A 188 13.68 -5.68 12.94
C ASN A 188 12.47 -5.74 13.89
N ALA A 189 11.31 -6.17 13.40
CA ALA A 189 10.14 -6.36 14.24
C ALA A 189 10.34 -7.57 15.16
N TYR A 190 10.14 -7.39 16.47
CA TYR A 190 10.32 -8.49 17.44
C TYR A 190 9.19 -9.54 17.38
N LYS A 191 8.02 -9.15 16.88
CA LYS A 191 6.83 -10.00 16.74
C LYS A 191 6.07 -9.60 15.48
N PHE A 192 5.49 -10.59 14.80
CA PHE A 192 4.60 -10.41 13.66
C PHE A 192 3.29 -11.15 13.95
N THR A 193 2.16 -10.44 13.91
CA THR A 193 0.86 -11.00 14.33
C THR A 193 -0.24 -10.74 13.33
N LEU A 194 -1.28 -11.57 13.40
CA LEU A 194 -2.52 -11.42 12.65
C LEU A 194 -3.68 -11.90 13.49
N ASN A 195 -4.88 -11.46 13.13
CA ASN A 195 -6.12 -12.04 13.63
C ASN A 195 -6.75 -12.90 12.54
N CYS A 196 -7.32 -14.04 12.91
CA CYS A 196 -8.05 -14.88 11.96
C CYS A 196 -9.22 -15.58 12.65
N ARG A 197 -10.17 -16.04 11.84
CA ARG A 197 -11.26 -16.90 12.29
C ARG A 197 -10.71 -18.28 12.68
N ASP A 198 -11.43 -18.99 13.55
CA ASP A 198 -11.01 -20.30 14.06
C ASP A 198 -10.75 -21.32 12.94
N ASP A 199 -11.54 -21.30 11.87
CA ASP A 199 -11.39 -22.18 10.70
C ASP A 199 -10.09 -21.94 9.92
N MET A 200 -9.50 -20.75 10.05
CA MET A 200 -8.26 -20.35 9.39
C MET A 200 -7.01 -20.61 10.23
N VAL A 201 -7.13 -20.91 11.52
CA VAL A 201 -5.99 -21.21 12.40
C VAL A 201 -5.08 -22.31 11.83
N PRO A 202 -5.60 -23.46 11.33
CA PRO A 202 -4.75 -24.50 10.75
C PRO A 202 -4.01 -24.06 9.48
N PHE A 203 -4.54 -23.08 8.73
CA PHE A 203 -3.88 -22.53 7.56
C PHE A 203 -2.68 -21.67 7.96
N TYR A 204 -2.84 -20.75 8.92
CA TYR A 204 -1.76 -19.89 9.39
C TYR A 204 -0.71 -20.65 10.23
N ALA A 205 -1.11 -21.71 10.94
CA ALA A 205 -0.17 -22.57 11.67
C ALA A 205 0.88 -23.21 10.75
N LYS A 206 0.47 -23.60 9.54
CA LYS A 206 1.39 -24.13 8.51
C LYS A 206 2.41 -23.10 8.00
N LEU A 207 2.21 -21.81 8.32
CA LEU A 207 3.08 -20.70 7.96
C LEU A 207 3.90 -20.19 9.16
N GLY A 208 3.88 -20.92 10.29
CA GLY A 208 4.68 -20.61 11.48
C GLY A 208 4.00 -19.70 12.50
N PHE A 209 2.72 -19.36 12.31
CA PHE A 209 1.95 -18.66 13.35
C PHE A 209 1.50 -19.63 14.44
N VAL A 210 1.40 -19.13 15.67
CA VAL A 210 0.96 -19.92 16.82
C VAL A 210 -0.08 -19.12 17.58
N SER A 211 -1.18 -19.77 17.97
CA SER A 211 -2.16 -19.19 18.90
C SER A 211 -1.56 -19.17 20.30
N GLU A 212 -1.75 -18.07 21.03
CA GLU A 212 -1.24 -17.89 22.40
C GLU A 212 -2.40 -17.85 23.41
N PRO A 213 -3.11 -18.98 23.62
CA PRO A 213 -4.23 -19.04 24.56
C PRO A 213 -3.76 -18.67 25.96
N GLN A 214 -4.60 -17.93 26.70
CA GLN A 214 -4.34 -17.42 28.05
C GLN A 214 -3.26 -16.32 28.14
N ASN A 215 -2.62 -15.96 27.02
CA ASN A 215 -1.59 -14.93 26.98
C ASN A 215 -1.99 -13.72 26.12
N ASP A 216 -2.50 -13.95 24.90
CA ASP A 216 -2.87 -12.90 23.93
C ASP A 216 -4.28 -13.15 23.36
N ASN A 217 -5.33 -13.00 24.19
CA ASN A 217 -6.71 -13.05 23.69
C ASN A 217 -7.03 -11.80 22.85
N PHE A 218 -7.64 -11.98 21.68
CA PHE A 218 -8.17 -10.87 20.88
C PHE A 218 -9.55 -10.44 21.39
N MET A 219 -9.71 -9.16 21.74
CA MET A 219 -10.96 -8.57 22.22
C MET A 219 -11.34 -7.40 21.31
N SER A 220 -12.64 -7.23 21.04
CA SER A 220 -13.11 -6.14 20.17
C SER A 220 -14.34 -5.45 20.74
N MET A 221 -14.42 -4.14 20.52
CA MET A 221 -15.59 -3.31 20.78
C MET A 221 -15.82 -2.46 19.52
N ARG A 222 -17.05 -2.43 19.02
CA ARG A 222 -17.42 -1.62 17.86
C ARG A 222 -18.13 -0.36 18.33
N PHE A 223 -17.71 0.79 17.82
CA PHE A 223 -18.40 2.06 17.99
C PHE A 223 -19.24 2.29 16.74
N ASP A 224 -20.55 2.49 16.88
CA ASP A 224 -21.43 2.70 15.72
C ASP A 224 -21.05 4.00 14.99
N THR A 225 -20.60 3.86 13.74
CA THR A 225 -20.31 4.99 12.83
C THR A 225 -21.15 4.95 11.55
N ARG A 226 -22.15 4.06 11.47
CA ARG A 226 -23.07 4.02 10.33
C ARG A 226 -24.05 5.20 10.42
N PRO A 227 -24.17 6.05 9.38
CA PRO A 227 -25.40 6.83 9.22
C PRO A 227 -26.54 5.82 9.10
N ASN A 228 -27.64 6.03 9.81
CA ASN A 228 -28.84 5.22 9.62
C ASN A 228 -29.19 5.21 8.12
N PRO A 229 -29.43 4.04 7.50
CA PRO A 229 -30.07 4.03 6.20
C PRO A 229 -31.44 4.67 6.35
N VAL A 230 -31.66 5.80 5.65
CA VAL A 230 -32.98 6.42 5.46
C VAL A 230 -33.81 5.53 4.55
#